data_AF-A0A445EVE8-F1
#
_entry.id   AF-A0A445EVE8-F1
#
_cell.length_a   1.000
_cell.length_b   1.000
_cell.length_c   1.000
_cell.angle_alpha   90.00
_cell.angle_beta   90.00
_cell.angle_gamma   90.00
#
_symmetry.space_group_name_H-M   'P 1'
#
loop_
_entity.id
_entity.type
_entity.pdbx_description
1 polymer ?
#
loop_
_entity_poly.entity_id
_entity_poly.type
_entity_poly.pdbx_seq_one_letter_code
_entity_poly.pdbx_strand_id
1 'polypeptide(L)'
;MINALIERWRLETHTFHFPVGECAVTLEDVAVILGLPTNGLPVTGPTMSSFEALEAECLHQFGIAPSKNECRGSFIKLTWFRGVRDRIVLNDDVHMQMYVKCHIMLLFGKVLFADKSGAGVHWKFLPLLRNFGVITPEDSM
;
A
#
# COMPACT_ATOMS: atom_id res chain seq x y z
N MET A 1 -0.66 -13.11 24.38
CA MET A 1 0.22 -11.93 24.24
C MET A 1 -0.42 -10.81 23.43
N ILE A 2 -0.96 -11.05 22.22
CA ILE A 2 -1.60 -10.00 21.41
C ILE A 2 -2.83 -9.36 22.09
N ASN A 3 -3.71 -10.15 22.71
CA ASN A 3 -4.90 -9.59 23.37
C ASN A 3 -4.58 -8.61 24.51
N ALA A 4 -3.49 -8.85 25.25
CA ALA A 4 -3.06 -7.94 26.33
C ALA A 4 -2.54 -6.59 25.80
N LEU A 5 -2.03 -6.55 24.56
CA LEU A 5 -1.67 -5.29 23.89
C LEU A 5 -2.92 -4.57 23.39
N ILE A 6 -3.88 -5.31 22.83
CA ILE A 6 -5.17 -4.75 22.38
C ILE A 6 -5.92 -4.10 23.54
N GLU A 7 -5.96 -4.74 24.72
CA GLU A 7 -6.61 -4.20 25.93
C GLU A 7 -5.93 -2.95 26.49
N ARG A 8 -4.66 -2.73 26.15
CA ARG A 8 -3.85 -1.59 26.62
C ARG A 8 -3.77 -0.44 25.63
N TRP A 9 -4.30 -0.61 24.41
CA TRP A 9 -4.36 0.44 23.40
C TRP A 9 -5.47 1.45 23.75
N ARG A 10 -5.11 2.73 23.85
CA ARG A 10 -6.10 3.83 23.92
C ARG A 10 -6.21 4.54 22.59
N LEU A 11 -7.42 4.53 22.06
CA LEU A 11 -7.71 5.07 20.74
C LEU A 11 -7.69 6.61 20.74
N GLU A 12 -7.98 7.24 21.88
CA GLU A 12 -8.03 8.69 22.02
C GLU A 12 -6.65 9.35 21.90
N THR A 13 -5.61 8.69 22.39
CA THR A 13 -4.23 9.20 22.39
C THR A 13 -3.33 8.46 21.41
N HIS A 14 -3.80 7.37 20.80
CA HIS A 14 -3.01 6.47 19.96
C HIS A 14 -1.75 5.94 20.67
N THR A 15 -1.88 5.58 21.95
CA THR A 15 -0.78 5.06 22.78
C THR A 15 -1.17 3.77 23.50
N PHE A 16 -0.17 2.98 23.88
CA PHE A 16 -0.30 1.85 24.78
C PHE A 16 -0.05 2.27 26.23
N HIS A 17 -0.94 1.90 27.14
CA HIS A 17 -0.73 2.07 28.58
C HIS A 17 -0.11 0.81 29.20
N PHE A 18 1.14 0.91 29.62
CA PHE A 18 1.85 -0.11 30.39
C PHE A 18 1.94 0.29 31.87
N PRO A 19 2.19 -0.68 32.79
CA PRO A 19 2.43 -0.37 34.21
C PRO A 19 3.59 0.61 34.44
N VAL A 20 4.52 0.70 33.48
CA VAL A 20 5.70 1.59 33.51
C VAL A 20 5.47 2.95 32.83
N GLY A 21 4.31 3.17 32.18
CA GLY A 21 3.99 4.42 31.49
C GLY A 21 3.28 4.24 30.15
N GLU A 22 3.08 5.35 29.44
CA GLU A 22 2.52 5.36 28.08
C GLU A 22 3.61 5.15 27.03
N CYS A 23 3.28 4.44 25.96
CA CYS A 23 4.17 4.19 24.82
C CYS A 23 3.41 4.48 23.53
N ALA A 24 3.87 5.47 22.77
CA ALA A 24 3.36 5.79 21.44
C ALA A 24 4.18 5.03 20.37
N VAL A 25 3.51 4.48 19.36
CA VAL A 25 4.19 3.98 18.17
C VAL A 25 4.52 5.17 17.28
N THR A 26 5.80 5.35 16.99
CA THR A 26 6.30 6.42 16.14
C THR A 26 6.51 5.95 14.71
N LEU A 27 6.72 6.89 13.79
CA LEU A 27 7.09 6.55 12.42
C LEU A 27 8.47 5.87 12.35
N GLU A 28 9.37 6.17 13.28
CA GLU A 28 10.68 5.51 13.40
C GLU A 28 10.52 4.01 13.73
N ASP A 29 9.58 3.67 14.62
CA ASP A 29 9.28 2.26 14.92
C ASP A 29 8.79 1.51 13.67
N VAL A 30 7.96 2.17 12.84
CA VAL A 30 7.50 1.61 11.56
C VAL A 30 8.67 1.43 10.59
N ALA A 31 9.61 2.39 10.53
CA ALA A 31 10.82 2.28 9.73
C ALA A 31 11.67 1.08 10.15
N VAL A 32 11.87 0.89 11.45
CA VAL A 32 12.63 -0.23 12.02
C VAL A 32 11.94 -1.57 11.74
N ILE A 33 10.63 -1.66 11.92
CA ILE A 33 9.87 -2.91 11.71
C ILE A 33 9.86 -3.32 10.23
N LEU A 34 9.74 -2.36 9.32
CA LEU A 34 9.61 -2.64 7.89
C LEU A 34 10.92 -2.55 7.10
N GLY A 35 11.96 -1.97 7.69
CA GLY A 35 13.20 -1.62 7.00
C GLY A 35 13.01 -0.57 5.90
N LEU A 36 11.94 0.23 5.97
CA LEU A 36 11.60 1.24 4.96
C LEU A 36 11.97 2.64 5.45
N PRO A 37 12.66 3.45 4.65
CA PRO A 37 12.98 4.82 5.04
C PRO A 37 11.70 5.65 5.15
N THR A 38 11.61 6.41 6.25
CA THR A 38 10.46 7.28 6.54
C THR A 38 10.78 8.76 6.36
N ASN A 39 12.04 9.07 6.08
CA ASN A 39 12.50 10.42 5.78
C ASN A 39 12.12 10.76 4.33
N GLY A 40 11.18 11.67 4.14
CA GLY A 40 10.71 12.07 2.83
C GLY A 40 9.55 13.05 2.90
N LEU A 41 9.15 13.58 1.76
CA LEU A 41 7.98 14.45 1.67
C LEU A 41 6.69 13.64 1.90
N PRO A 42 5.69 14.20 2.60
CA PRO A 42 4.41 13.55 2.75
C PRO A 42 3.81 13.32 1.37
N VAL A 43 3.36 12.09 1.15
CA VAL A 43 2.71 11.73 -0.10
C VAL A 43 1.32 12.34 -0.12
N THR A 44 1.16 13.40 -0.92
CA THR A 44 -0.11 14.11 -1.11
C THR A 44 -0.56 13.99 -2.57
N GLY A 45 -1.87 13.96 -2.81
CA GLY A 45 -2.39 13.87 -4.17
C GLY A 45 -3.91 13.69 -4.24
N PRO A 46 -4.50 13.94 -5.42
CA PRO A 46 -5.92 13.77 -5.64
C PRO A 46 -6.31 12.28 -5.54
N THR A 47 -7.43 12.01 -4.87
CA THR A 47 -8.01 10.66 -4.88
C THR A 47 -8.82 10.47 -6.14
N MET A 48 -8.77 9.26 -6.70
CA MET A 48 -9.55 8.89 -7.88
C MET A 48 -11.06 8.92 -7.56
N SER A 49 -11.84 9.57 -8.43
CA SER A 49 -13.25 9.86 -8.20
C SER A 49 -14.24 8.91 -8.90
N SER A 50 -13.79 8.08 -9.85
CA SER A 50 -14.67 7.18 -10.60
C SER A 50 -14.03 5.83 -10.93
N PHE A 51 -14.88 4.86 -11.30
CA PHE A 51 -14.43 3.54 -11.73
C PHE A 51 -13.72 3.59 -13.09
N GLU A 52 -14.15 4.47 -13.99
CA GLU A 52 -13.50 4.68 -15.29
C GLU A 52 -12.08 5.22 -15.11
N ALA A 53 -11.88 6.14 -14.16
CA ALA A 53 -10.55 6.60 -13.80
C ALA A 53 -9.71 5.44 -13.25
N LEU A 54 -10.27 4.61 -12.34
CA LEU A 54 -9.60 3.40 -11.82
C LEU A 54 -9.11 2.51 -12.96
N GLU A 55 -10.02 2.21 -13.89
CA GLU A 55 -9.77 1.30 -15.01
C GLU A 55 -8.62 1.83 -15.88
N ALA A 56 -8.67 3.11 -16.25
CA ALA A 56 -7.61 3.76 -17.02
C ALA A 56 -6.26 3.72 -16.30
N GLU A 57 -6.24 3.95 -14.98
CA GLU A 57 -5.00 3.88 -14.20
C GLU A 57 -4.44 2.47 -14.11
N CYS A 58 -5.30 1.46 -13.92
CA CYS A 58 -4.86 0.07 -13.88
C CYS A 58 -4.32 -0.40 -15.25
N LEU A 59 -4.99 -0.02 -16.35
CA LEU A 59 -4.49 -0.27 -17.70
C LEU A 59 -3.14 0.40 -17.93
N HIS A 60 -2.97 1.64 -17.49
CA HIS A 60 -1.71 2.35 -17.62
C HIS A 60 -0.56 1.70 -16.84
N GLN A 61 -0.83 1.26 -15.60
CA GLN A 61 0.22 0.75 -14.72
C GLN A 61 0.49 -0.75 -14.83
N PHE A 62 -0.51 -1.54 -15.19
CA PHE A 62 -0.45 -3.01 -15.18
C PHE A 62 -0.80 -3.63 -16.54
N GLY A 63 -1.17 -2.83 -17.55
CA GLY A 63 -1.61 -3.32 -18.86
C GLY A 63 -2.99 -3.99 -18.85
N ILE A 64 -3.58 -4.23 -17.68
CA ILE A 64 -4.88 -4.85 -17.49
C ILE A 64 -5.64 -4.16 -16.34
N ALA A 65 -6.96 -4.17 -16.42
CA ALA A 65 -7.83 -3.62 -15.38
C ALA A 65 -8.68 -4.69 -14.70
N PRO A 66 -9.09 -4.47 -13.44
CA PRO A 66 -10.04 -5.32 -12.76
C PRO A 66 -11.44 -5.15 -13.35
N SER A 67 -12.16 -6.26 -13.49
CA SER A 67 -13.59 -6.25 -13.75
C SER A 67 -14.36 -5.71 -12.54
N LYS A 68 -15.62 -5.30 -12.74
CA LYS A 68 -16.48 -4.83 -11.63
C LYS A 68 -16.62 -5.85 -10.49
N ASN A 69 -16.57 -7.15 -10.80
CA ASN A 69 -16.66 -8.22 -9.82
C ASN A 69 -15.38 -8.38 -8.98
N GLU A 70 -14.26 -7.81 -9.45
CA GLU A 70 -12.98 -7.77 -8.74
C GLU A 70 -12.84 -6.52 -7.86
N CYS A 71 -13.84 -5.64 -7.90
CA CYS A 71 -13.94 -4.48 -7.05
C CYS A 71 -15.10 -4.62 -6.05
N ARG A 72 -14.96 -3.96 -4.89
CA ARG A 72 -16.01 -3.83 -3.87
C ARG A 72 -16.01 -2.39 -3.38
N GLY A 73 -16.91 -1.57 -3.90
CA GLY A 73 -16.84 -0.12 -3.71
C GLY A 73 -15.51 0.42 -4.25
N SER A 74 -14.81 1.22 -3.44
CA SER A 74 -13.50 1.82 -3.79
C SER A 74 -12.29 0.89 -3.57
N PHE A 75 -12.53 -0.40 -3.35
CA PHE A 75 -11.49 -1.39 -3.09
C PHE A 75 -11.34 -2.36 -4.25
N ILE A 76 -10.10 -2.70 -4.59
CA ILE A 76 -9.75 -3.76 -5.53
C ILE A 76 -9.36 -4.99 -4.73
N LYS A 77 -9.85 -6.18 -5.12
CA LYS A 77 -9.52 -7.44 -4.44
C LYS A 77 -8.03 -7.75 -4.54
N LEU A 78 -7.43 -8.19 -3.44
CA LEU A 78 -6.03 -8.62 -3.41
C LEU A 78 -5.78 -9.87 -4.26
N THR A 79 -6.80 -10.70 -4.48
CA THR A 79 -6.72 -11.85 -5.39
C THR A 79 -6.49 -11.41 -6.83
N TRP A 80 -7.01 -10.25 -7.24
CA TRP A 80 -6.76 -9.70 -8.57
C TRP A 80 -5.29 -9.32 -8.73
N PHE A 81 -4.74 -8.50 -7.83
CA PHE A 81 -3.30 -8.15 -7.84
C PHE A 81 -2.39 -9.37 -7.79
N ARG A 82 -2.76 -10.40 -7.00
CA ARG A 82 -2.02 -11.66 -6.99
C ARG A 82 -2.06 -12.34 -8.36
N GLY A 83 -3.23 -12.43 -8.97
CA GLY A 83 -3.40 -13.00 -10.31
C GLY A 83 -2.64 -12.24 -11.40
N VAL A 84 -2.59 -10.90 -11.32
CA VAL A 84 -1.76 -10.08 -12.22
C VAL A 84 -0.29 -10.44 -12.02
N ARG A 85 0.21 -10.31 -10.79
CA ARG A 85 1.61 -10.56 -10.43
C ARG A 85 2.10 -11.95 -10.84
N ASP A 86 1.29 -12.98 -10.59
CA ASP A 86 1.67 -14.37 -10.84
C ASP A 86 1.73 -14.70 -12.36
N ARG A 87 1.18 -13.82 -13.22
CA ARG A 87 1.26 -13.93 -14.69
C ARG A 87 2.43 -13.13 -15.30
N ILE A 88 3.07 -12.26 -14.53
CA ILE A 88 4.18 -11.44 -15.03
C ILE A 88 5.43 -12.31 -15.19
N VAL A 89 6.01 -12.29 -16.39
CA VAL A 89 7.32 -12.88 -16.68
C VAL A 89 8.37 -11.78 -16.57
N LEU A 90 9.37 -11.96 -15.71
CA LEU A 90 10.40 -10.95 -15.42
C LEU A 90 11.51 -10.96 -16.48
N ASN A 91 11.24 -10.41 -17.65
CA ASN A 91 12.17 -10.39 -18.80
C ASN A 91 12.74 -9.00 -19.11
N ASP A 92 12.09 -7.92 -18.64
CA ASP A 92 12.53 -6.54 -18.85
C ASP A 92 12.16 -5.65 -17.64
N ASP A 93 12.64 -4.40 -17.66
CA ASP A 93 12.42 -3.43 -16.58
C ASP A 93 10.94 -3.07 -16.40
N VAL A 94 10.16 -3.03 -17.49
CA VAL A 94 8.73 -2.69 -17.44
C VAL A 94 7.97 -3.75 -16.65
N HIS A 95 8.21 -5.02 -16.94
CA HIS A 95 7.61 -6.14 -16.23
C HIS A 95 8.09 -6.22 -14.77
N MET A 96 9.36 -5.93 -14.50
CA MET A 96 9.88 -5.80 -13.13
C MET A 96 9.14 -4.69 -12.35
N GLN A 97 8.99 -3.50 -12.94
CA GLN A 97 8.24 -2.41 -12.31
C GLN A 97 6.77 -2.81 -12.06
N MET A 98 6.10 -3.44 -13.02
CA MET A 98 4.73 -3.94 -12.84
C MET A 98 4.63 -4.95 -11.69
N TYR A 99 5.58 -5.87 -11.60
CA TYR A 99 5.65 -6.85 -10.51
C TYR A 99 5.79 -6.16 -9.15
N VAL A 100 6.70 -5.19 -9.04
CA VAL A 100 6.93 -4.47 -7.78
C VAL A 100 5.74 -3.60 -7.41
N LYS A 101 5.12 -2.90 -8.37
CA LYS A 101 3.86 -2.16 -8.15
C LYS A 101 2.74 -3.06 -7.63
N CYS A 102 2.57 -4.26 -8.21
CA CYS A 102 1.63 -5.25 -7.67
C CYS A 102 1.99 -5.67 -6.24
N HIS A 103 3.28 -5.88 -5.96
CA HIS A 103 3.76 -6.24 -4.63
C HIS A 103 3.47 -5.15 -3.58
N ILE A 104 3.69 -3.88 -3.92
CA ILE A 104 3.39 -2.73 -3.05
C ILE A 104 1.90 -2.67 -2.73
N MET A 105 1.02 -2.83 -3.73
CA MET A 105 -0.43 -2.86 -3.49
C MET A 105 -0.87 -4.01 -2.58
N LEU A 106 -0.21 -5.18 -2.70
CA LEU A 106 -0.43 -6.30 -1.79
C LEU A 106 0.05 -6.00 -0.36
N LEU A 107 1.20 -5.32 -0.18
CA LEU A 107 1.67 -4.87 1.13
C LEU A 107 0.71 -3.84 1.75
N PHE A 108 0.20 -2.91 0.96
CA PHE A 108 -0.76 -1.91 1.41
C PHE A 108 -2.05 -2.55 1.92
N GLY A 109 -2.62 -3.50 1.18
CA GLY A 109 -3.87 -4.13 1.61
C GLY A 109 -3.75 -5.21 2.68
N LYS A 110 -2.55 -5.77 2.93
CA LYS A 110 -2.36 -6.86 3.90
C LYS A 110 -1.66 -6.46 5.19
N VAL A 111 -0.77 -5.49 5.13
CA VAL A 111 0.14 -5.18 6.24
C VAL A 111 -0.08 -3.76 6.72
N LEU A 112 0.01 -2.77 5.82
CA LEU A 112 0.04 -1.36 6.21
C LEU A 112 -1.33 -0.75 6.45
N PHE A 113 -2.29 -1.04 5.58
CA PHE A 113 -3.63 -0.46 5.58
C PHE A 113 -4.70 -1.55 5.48
N ALA A 114 -4.42 -2.70 6.09
CA ALA A 114 -5.37 -3.81 6.13
C ALA A 114 -6.66 -3.39 6.82
N ASP A 115 -7.79 -3.66 6.18
CA ASP A 115 -9.10 -3.49 6.80
C ASP A 115 -9.51 -4.77 7.54
N LYS A 116 -10.68 -4.74 8.19
CA LYS A 116 -11.23 -5.92 8.88
C LYS A 116 -11.45 -7.13 7.96
N SER A 117 -11.58 -6.91 6.65
CA SER A 117 -11.80 -7.98 5.68
C SER A 117 -10.49 -8.61 5.19
N GLY A 118 -9.39 -7.86 5.21
CA GLY A 118 -8.09 -8.27 4.65
C GLY A 118 -8.15 -8.69 3.19
N ALA A 119 -9.22 -8.30 2.46
CA ALA A 119 -9.56 -8.87 1.16
C ALA A 119 -9.30 -7.91 -0.01
N GLY A 120 -9.10 -6.63 0.27
CA GLY A 120 -8.91 -5.60 -0.75
C GLY A 120 -7.97 -4.49 -0.32
N VAL A 121 -7.54 -3.70 -1.31
CA VAL A 121 -6.77 -2.48 -1.12
C VAL A 121 -7.52 -1.33 -1.77
N HIS A 122 -7.57 -0.18 -1.09
CA HIS A 122 -8.28 0.99 -1.60
C HIS A 122 -7.56 1.53 -2.83
N TRP A 123 -8.29 1.84 -3.91
CA TRP A 123 -7.69 2.34 -5.16
C TRP A 123 -7.03 3.72 -5.04
N LYS A 124 -7.12 4.38 -3.88
CA LYS A 124 -6.57 5.72 -3.65
C LYS A 124 -5.03 5.71 -3.69
N PHE A 125 -4.45 4.53 -3.51
CA PHE A 125 -3.02 4.33 -3.52
C PHE A 125 -2.46 4.12 -4.94
N LEU A 126 -3.30 3.86 -5.95
CA LEU A 126 -2.83 3.65 -7.31
C LEU A 126 -2.01 4.83 -7.86
N PRO A 127 -2.44 6.11 -7.73
CA PRO A 127 -1.67 7.22 -8.27
C PRO A 127 -0.25 7.33 -7.69
N LEU A 128 0.01 6.75 -6.51
CA LEU A 128 1.32 6.79 -5.85
C LEU A 128 2.38 5.97 -6.60
N LEU A 129 1.94 5.03 -7.43
CA LEU A 129 2.81 4.11 -8.16
C LEU A 129 3.32 4.68 -9.49
N ARG A 130 2.83 5.84 -9.94
CA ARG A 130 3.20 6.44 -11.24
C ARG A 130 4.70 6.70 -11.37
N ASN A 131 5.34 7.15 -10.29
CA ASN A 131 6.75 7.59 -10.29
C ASN A 131 7.76 6.49 -9.90
N PHE A 132 7.36 5.22 -9.92
CA PHE A 132 8.17 4.11 -9.39
C PHE A 132 9.56 3.96 -10.08
N GLY A 133 9.75 4.50 -11.29
CA GLY A 133 10.99 4.38 -12.06
C GLY A 133 11.78 5.68 -12.29
N VAL A 134 11.44 6.79 -11.60
CA VAL A 134 12.04 8.13 -11.87
C VAL A 134 13.14 8.51 -10.88
N ILE A 135 13.59 7.61 -10.00
CA ILE A 135 14.76 7.90 -9.15
C ILE A 135 16.03 7.63 -9.98
N THR A 136 16.36 8.55 -10.88
CA THR A 136 17.72 8.64 -11.43
C THR A 136 18.65 9.16 -10.33
N PRO A 137 19.93 8.76 -10.30
CA PRO A 137 20.89 9.21 -9.29
C PRO A 137 21.27 10.70 -9.37
N GLU A 138 20.59 11.52 -10.18
CA GLU A 138 21.05 12.88 -10.49
C GLU A 138 20.71 13.92 -9.41
N ASP A 139 19.86 13.61 -8.44
CA ASP A 139 19.48 14.54 -7.35
C ASP A 139 20.37 14.39 -6.09
N SER A 140 21.60 13.90 -6.25
CA SER A 140 22.59 13.82 -5.15
C SER A 140 23.91 14.52 -5.48
N MET A 141 23.81 15.78 -5.91
CA MET A 141 24.93 16.74 -5.89
C MET A 141 24.59 17.99 -5.08
#